data_AF-A0A3C0ILI3-F1
#
_entry.id   AF-A0A3C0ILI3-F1
#
_cell.length_a   1.000
_cell.length_b   1.000
_cell.length_c   1.000
_cell.angle_alpha   90.00
_cell.angle_beta   90.00
_cell.angle_gamma   90.00
#
_symmetry.space_group_name_H-M   'P 1'
#
loop_
_entity.id
_entity.type
_entity.pdbx_description
1 polymer ?
#
loop_
_entity_poly.entity_id
_entity_poly.type
_entity_poly.pdbx_seq_one_letter_code
_entity_poly.pdbx_strand_id
1 'polypeptide(L)' 'VYANRYPKPLSARVYEIDYRLYQCNNLKDSASAIQLEEYLQSIEGVSSASVNWESKLASIVYKTASAEPEN' A
#
# COMPACT_ATOMS: atom_id res chain seq x y z
N VAL A 1 34.02 -23.59 -1.12
CA VAL A 1 32.57 -23.80 -1.39
C VAL A 1 31.80 -23.12 -0.27
N TYR A 2 31.35 -21.88 -0.47
CA TYR A 2 30.55 -21.19 0.55
C TYR A 2 29.08 -21.57 0.35
N ALA A 3 28.57 -22.44 1.23
CA ALA A 3 27.16 -22.79 1.27
C ALA A 3 26.38 -21.58 1.79
N ASN A 4 25.59 -20.95 0.90
CA ASN A 4 24.64 -19.90 1.26
C ASN A 4 23.60 -20.47 2.24
N ARG A 5 23.77 -20.18 3.54
CA ARG A 5 22.80 -20.50 4.61
C ARG A 5 21.77 -19.39 4.76
N TYR A 6 21.10 -19.01 3.67
CA TYR A 6 19.86 -18.26 3.80
C TYR A 6 18.75 -19.30 4.02
N PRO A 7 18.05 -19.30 5.17
CA PRO A 7 16.90 -20.17 5.33
C PRO A 7 15.90 -19.79 4.22
N LYS A 8 15.53 -20.78 3.38
CA LYS A 8 14.42 -20.62 2.44
C LYS A 8 13.22 -20.14 3.26
N PRO A 9 12.58 -19.02 2.91
CA PRO A 9 11.42 -18.58 3.67
C PRO A 9 10.37 -19.68 3.62
N LEU A 10 10.04 -20.21 4.79
CA LEU A 10 8.95 -21.16 5.00
C LEU A 10 7.68 -20.51 4.47
N SER A 11 7.22 -20.97 3.30
CA SER A 11 5.98 -20.51 2.66
C SER A 11 5.91 -18.98 2.56
N ALA A 12 6.82 -18.36 1.80
CA ALA A 12 6.63 -16.99 1.37
C ALA A 12 5.43 -16.94 0.41
N ARG A 13 4.22 -16.75 0.95
CA ARG A 13 3.20 -16.00 0.21
C ARG A 13 3.84 -14.65 -0.09
N VAL A 14 4.33 -14.49 -1.31
CA VAL A 14 4.80 -13.21 -1.80
C VAL A 14 3.54 -12.36 -1.90
N TYR A 15 3.24 -11.60 -0.85
CA TYR A 15 2.27 -10.52 -0.97
C TYR A 15 2.96 -9.47 -1.83
N GLU A 16 2.60 -9.38 -3.11
CA GLU A 16 3.03 -8.26 -3.96
C GLU A 16 2.37 -7.00 -3.41
N ILE A 17 3.03 -6.30 -2.48
CA ILE A 17 2.50 -5.06 -1.93
C ILE A 17 2.64 -3.98 -3.02
N ASP A 18 1.57 -3.67 -3.75
CA ASP A 18 1.53 -2.53 -4.68
C ASP A 18 1.40 -1.24 -3.85
N TYR A 19 2.53 -0.55 -3.69
CA TYR A 19 2.65 0.71 -2.97
C TYR A 19 2.76 1.86 -3.96
N ARG A 20 1.87 2.85 -3.84
CA ARG A 20 1.88 4.06 -4.68
C ARG A 20 1.85 5.32 -3.83
N LEU A 21 2.65 6.30 -4.26
CA LEU A 21 2.71 7.62 -3.68
C LEU A 21 2.09 8.63 -4.66
N TYR A 22 1.13 9.41 -4.18
CA TYR A 22 0.43 10.44 -4.95
C TYR A 22 0.66 11.81 -4.34
N GLN A 23 0.81 12.83 -5.18
CA GLN A 23 0.92 14.21 -4.75
C GLN A 23 -0.47 14.87 -4.72
N CYS A 24 -0.85 15.44 -3.58
CA CYS A 24 -2.16 16.05 -3.35
C CYS A 24 -2.06 17.58 -3.36
N ASN A 25 -1.84 18.17 -4.54
CA ASN A 25 -1.57 19.60 -4.68
C ASN A 25 -2.70 20.53 -4.20
N ASN A 26 -3.94 20.04 -4.17
CA ASN A 26 -5.14 20.80 -3.79
C ASN A 26 -5.65 20.52 -2.36
N LEU A 27 -4.83 19.90 -1.50
CA LEU A 27 -5.17 19.70 -0.10
C LEU A 27 -5.08 21.04 0.65
N LYS A 28 -6.21 21.52 1.18
CA LYS A 28 -6.34 22.87 1.75
C LYS A 28 -6.07 22.91 3.26
N ASP A 29 -6.44 21.86 3.96
CA ASP A 29 -6.42 21.77 5.42
C ASP A 29 -6.35 20.30 5.88
N SER A 30 -6.05 20.11 7.17
CA SER A 30 -5.95 18.77 7.77
C SER A 30 -7.28 18.02 7.79
N ALA A 31 -8.42 18.71 7.86
CA ALA A 31 -9.73 18.06 7.84
C ALA A 31 -10.02 17.44 6.46
N SER A 32 -9.64 18.12 5.38
CA SER A 32 -9.69 17.61 4.01
C SER A 32 -8.77 16.41 3.81
N ALA A 33 -7.62 16.37 4.51
CA ALA A 33 -6.71 15.24 4.50
C ALA A 33 -7.34 13.99 5.13
N ILE A 34 -7.98 14.17 6.29
CA ILE A 34 -8.67 13.08 7.01
C ILE A 34 -9.81 12.52 6.16
N GLN A 35 -10.67 13.37 5.59
CA GLN A 35 -11.76 12.93 4.72
C GLN A 35 -11.25 12.16 3.49
N LEU A 36 -10.14 12.61 2.90
CA LEU A 36 -9.51 11.92 1.79
C LEU A 36 -8.96 10.55 2.22
N GLU A 37 -8.31 10.47 3.38
CA GLU A 37 -7.82 9.21 3.94
C GLU A 37 -8.95 8.21 4.17
N GLU A 38 -10.03 8.63 4.83
CA GLU A 38 -11.22 7.81 5.06
C GLU A 38 -11.87 7.34 3.74
N TYR A 39 -11.99 8.24 2.77
CA TYR A 39 -12.50 7.91 1.44
C TYR A 39 -11.63 6.86 0.74
N LEU A 40 -10.30 7.04 0.75
CA LEU A 40 -9.36 6.11 0.13
C LEU A 40 -9.38 4.73 0.80
N GLN A 41 -9.54 4.67 2.12
CA GLN A 41 -9.68 3.40 2.85
C GLN A 41 -10.99 2.66 2.51
N SER A 42 -12.04 3.39 2.11
CA SER A 42 -13.30 2.79 1.68
C SER A 42 -13.26 2.20 0.27
N ILE A 43 -12.20 2.45 -0.52
CA ILE A 43 -12.09 1.94 -1.90
C ILE A 43 -11.78 0.44 -1.88
N GLU A 44 -12.60 -0.33 -2.59
CA GLU A 44 -12.37 -1.77 -2.75
C GLU A 44 -11.02 -2.02 -3.44
N GLY A 45 -10.22 -2.92 -2.88
CA GLY A 45 -8.86 -3.19 -3.34
C GLY A 45 -7.80 -2.31 -2.67
N VAL A 46 -8.15 -1.31 -1.84
CA VAL A 46 -7.19 -0.65 -0.96
C VAL A 46 -7.01 -1.47 0.31
N SER A 47 -5.77 -1.74 0.68
CA SER A 47 -5.40 -2.39 1.95
C SER A 47 -5.14 -1.38 3.05
N SER A 48 -4.52 -0.26 2.70
CA SER A 48 -4.24 0.84 3.61
C SER A 48 -4.07 2.11 2.81
N ALA A 49 -4.56 3.23 3.32
CA ALA A 49 -4.30 4.54 2.78
C ALA A 49 -3.91 5.47 3.93
N SER A 50 -2.92 6.33 3.68
CA SER A 50 -2.52 7.39 4.59
C SER A 50 -2.22 8.67 3.85
N VAL A 51 -2.69 9.81 4.37
CA VAL A 51 -2.52 11.13 3.75
C VAL A 51 -1.78 12.06 4.71
N ASN A 52 -0.59 12.51 4.31
CA ASN A 52 0.17 13.53 5.03
C ASN A 52 -0.16 14.91 4.47
N TRP A 53 -0.83 15.73 5.29
CA TRP A 53 -1.25 17.07 4.88
C TRP A 53 -0.06 18.04 4.73
N GLU A 54 0.91 17.99 5.65
CA GLU A 54 2.07 18.91 5.67
C GLU A 54 2.93 18.71 4.43
N SER A 55 3.14 17.45 4.05
CA SER A 55 3.92 17.06 2.87
C SER A 55 3.10 17.03 1.59
N LYS A 56 1.77 17.12 1.67
CA LYS A 56 0.82 16.95 0.55
C LYS A 56 1.03 15.65 -0.22
N LEU A 57 1.27 14.56 0.50
CA LEU A 57 1.51 13.24 -0.07
C LEU A 57 0.48 12.23 0.46
N ALA A 58 -0.08 11.43 -0.44
CA ALA A 58 -0.91 10.29 -0.11
C ALA A 58 -0.15 8.99 -0.45
N SER A 59 -0.07 8.10 0.53
CA SER A 59 0.47 6.74 0.37
C SER A 59 -0.70 5.76 0.34
N ILE A 60 -0.77 4.94 -0.71
CA ILE A 60 -1.81 3.93 -0.85
C ILE A 60 -1.13 2.58 -1.05
N VAL A 61 -1.59 1.61 -0.26
CA VAL A 61 -1.22 0.19 -0.37
C VAL A 61 -2.44 -0.55 -0.90
N TYR A 62 -2.30 -1.16 -2.07
CA TYR A 62 -3.38 -1.96 -2.65
C TYR A 62 -3.27 -3.43 -2.24
N LYS A 63 -4.43 -4.07 -2.09
CA LYS A 63 -4.55 -5.52 -2.02
C LYS A 63 -4.37 -6.05 -3.44
N THR A 64 -3.18 -6.49 -3.79
CA THR A 64 -3.06 -7.33 -4.97
C THR A 64 -3.70 -8.67 -4.63
N ALA A 65 -4.76 -9.03 -5.34
CA ALA A 65 -5.09 -10.43 -5.47
C ALA A 65 -3.90 -11.07 -6.17
N SER A 66 -3.01 -11.72 -5.40
CA SER A 66 -2.11 -12.72 -5.95
C SER A 66 -3.05 -13.70 -6.63
N ALA A 67 -3.16 -13.62 -7.96
CA ALA A 67 -3.86 -14.62 -8.73
C ALA A 67 -3.12 -15.93 -8.45
N GLU A 68 -3.67 -16.75 -7.57
CA GLU A 68 -3.32 -18.16 -7.52
C GLU A 68 -3.62 -18.70 -8.93
N PRO A 69 -2.67 -19.30 -9.66
CA PRO A 69 -3.02 -20.03 -10.85
C PRO A 69 -3.93 -21.17 -10.40
N GLU A 70 -5.22 -21.03 -10.66
CA GLU A 70 -6.20 -22.10 -10.49
C GLU A 70 -5.76 -23.25 -11.41
N ASN A 71 -5.32 -24.34 -10.79
CA ASN A 71 -4.77 -25.52 -11.45
C ASN A 71 -5.87 -26.52 -11.83
#